data_AF-A0A7V7WQF5-F1
#
_entry.id   AF-A0A7V7WQF5-F1
#
_cell.length_a   1.000
_cell.length_b   1.000
_cell.length_c   1.000
_cell.angle_alpha   90.00
_cell.angle_beta   90.00
_cell.angle_gamma   90.00
#
_symmetry.space_group_name_H-M   'P 1'
#
loop_
_entity.id
_entity.type
_entity.pdbx_description
1 polymer ?
#
loop_
_entity_poly.entity_id
_entity_poly.type
_entity_poly.pdbx_seq_one_letter_code
_entity_poly.pdbx_strand_id
1 'polypeptide(L)'
;MSTKHPIIAITGSSGAGTSTVTRTFQHIFRREQLEAAIVEGDSFHRFDRKEMKLAMEEARQAGNQHFSHFGPEANLLDELAGLFR
;
A
#
# COMPACT_ATOMS: atom_id res chain seq x y z
N MET A 1 3.82 0.30 16.39
CA MET A 1 3.38 -1.09 16.67
C MET A 1 3.50 -1.38 18.14
N SER A 2 2.40 -1.76 18.79
CA SER A 2 2.39 -2.09 20.22
C SER A 2 1.71 -3.44 20.46
N THR A 3 1.97 -4.04 21.61
CA THR A 3 1.25 -5.24 22.07
C THR A 3 -0.25 -4.98 22.24
N LYS A 4 -0.62 -3.73 22.54
CA LYS A 4 -2.01 -3.30 22.72
C LYS A 4 -2.75 -3.07 21.40
N HIS A 5 -2.02 -2.66 20.36
CA HIS A 5 -2.54 -2.37 19.02
C HIS A 5 -1.67 -3.09 17.97
N PRO A 6 -1.86 -4.41 17.80
CA PRO A 6 -1.10 -5.19 16.85
C PRO A 6 -1.45 -4.79 15.41
N ILE A 7 -0.44 -4.78 14.53
CA ILE A 7 -0.59 -4.51 13.10
C ILE A 7 -0.13 -5.75 12.34
N ILE A 8 -0.95 -6.21 11.39
CA ILE A 8 -0.59 -7.28 10.46
C ILE A 8 -0.31 -6.62 9.11
N ALA A 9 0.96 -6.58 8.72
CA ALA A 9 1.38 -6.05 7.42
C ALA A 9 1.57 -7.19 6.42
N ILE A 10 0.85 -7.12 5.30
CA ILE A 10 0.94 -8.08 4.20
C ILE A 10 1.49 -7.32 3.00
N THR A 11 2.65 -7.73 2.52
CA THR A 11 3.34 -7.08 1.39
C THR A 11 3.49 -8.05 0.23
N GLY A 12 3.46 -7.52 -0.99
CA GLY A 12 3.51 -8.27 -2.24
C GLY A 12 3.07 -7.39 -3.41
N SER A 13 3.15 -7.92 -4.63
CA SER A 13 2.68 -7.20 -5.81
C SER A 13 1.16 -7.10 -5.82
N SER A 14 0.65 -5.93 -6.22
CA SER A 14 -0.79 -5.75 -6.45
C SER A 14 -1.27 -6.73 -7.52
N GLY A 15 -2.39 -7.40 -7.26
CA GLY A 15 -2.95 -8.43 -8.15
C GLY A 15 -2.45 -9.85 -7.90
N ALA A 16 -1.41 -10.06 -7.07
CA ALA A 16 -0.95 -11.40 -6.67
C ALA A 16 -1.81 -12.01 -5.54
N GLY A 17 -3.13 -11.80 -5.58
CA GLY A 17 -4.07 -12.33 -4.61
C GLY A 17 -4.46 -11.38 -3.48
N THR A 18 -4.22 -10.07 -3.62
CA THR A 18 -4.61 -9.03 -2.63
C THR A 18 -6.05 -9.24 -2.14
N SER A 19 -7.03 -9.32 -3.05
CA SER A 19 -8.44 -9.51 -2.68
C SER A 19 -8.72 -10.84 -1.97
N THR A 20 -8.03 -11.92 -2.38
CA THR A 20 -8.16 -13.24 -1.76
C THR A 20 -7.62 -13.24 -0.33
N VAL A 21 -6.48 -12.59 -0.12
CA VAL A 21 -5.85 -12.48 1.20
C VAL A 21 -6.70 -11.60 2.11
N THR A 22 -7.13 -10.42 1.65
CA THR A 22 -8.02 -9.53 2.41
C THR A 22 -9.29 -10.27 2.85
N ARG A 23 -9.93 -11.01 1.94
CA ARG A 23 -11.14 -11.79 2.25
C ARG A 23 -10.87 -12.91 3.24
N THR A 24 -9.72 -13.58 3.14
CA THR A 24 -9.31 -14.63 4.10
C THR A 24 -9.17 -14.06 5.51
N PHE A 25 -8.50 -12.92 5.67
CA PHE A 25 -8.36 -12.27 6.98
C PHE A 25 -9.70 -11.77 7.52
N GLN A 26 -10.56 -11.19 6.68
CA GLN A 26 -11.93 -10.82 7.08
C GLN A 26 -12.71 -12.02 7.64
N HIS A 27 -12.59 -13.19 7.03
CA HIS A 27 -13.23 -14.41 7.54
C HIS A 27 -12.65 -14.85 8.88
N ILE A 28 -11.33 -14.78 9.05
CA ILE A 28 -10.66 -15.09 10.32
C ILE A 28 -11.16 -14.13 11.41
N PHE A 29 -11.11 -12.82 11.19
CA PHE A 29 -11.54 -11.83 12.17
C PHE A 29 -13.01 -11.99 12.54
N ARG A 30 -13.88 -12.25 11.56
CA ARG A 30 -15.29 -12.56 11.83
C ARG A 30 -15.46 -13.81 12.69
N ARG A 31 -14.70 -14.88 12.43
CA ARG A 31 -14.77 -16.14 13.20
C ARG A 31 -14.31 -15.93 14.65
N GLU A 32 -13.23 -15.16 14.83
CA GLU A 32 -12.64 -14.87 16.13
C GLU A 32 -13.32 -13.70 16.87
N GLN A 33 -14.39 -13.13 16.29
CA GLN A 33 -15.10 -11.96 16.84
C GLN A 33 -14.18 -10.75 17.09
N LEU A 34 -13.22 -10.55 16.18
CA LEU A 34 -12.28 -9.43 16.19
C LEU A 34 -12.77 -8.32 15.27
N GLU A 35 -12.74 -7.09 15.76
CA GLU A 35 -12.91 -5.89 14.95
C GLU A 35 -11.54 -5.38 14.50
N ALA A 36 -11.32 -5.32 13.20
CA ALA A 36 -10.06 -4.87 12.61
C ALA A 36 -10.32 -3.79 11.55
N ALA A 37 -9.53 -2.72 11.60
CA ALA A 37 -9.44 -1.79 10.49
C ALA A 37 -8.61 -2.42 9.36
N ILE A 38 -9.05 -2.22 8.12
CA ILE A 38 -8.34 -2.67 6.92
C ILE A 38 -7.88 -1.43 6.17
N VAL A 39 -6.60 -1.43 5.81
CA VAL A 39 -5.96 -0.34 5.07
C VAL A 39 -5.37 -0.92 3.79
N GLU A 40 -5.75 -0.35 2.65
CA GLU A 40 -5.24 -0.77 1.35
C GLU A 40 -3.93 -0.02 1.04
N GLY A 41 -2.91 -0.75 0.59
CA GLY A 41 -1.57 -0.16 0.37
C GLY A 41 -1.52 0.89 -0.74
N ASP A 42 -2.42 0.80 -1.73
CA ASP A 42 -2.52 1.76 -2.83
C ASP A 42 -3.07 3.12 -2.41
N SER A 43 -3.65 3.22 -1.21
CA SER A 43 -4.05 4.48 -0.58
C SER A 43 -2.86 5.38 -0.22
N PHE A 44 -1.64 4.84 -0.24
CA PHE A 44 -0.39 5.58 0.02
C PHE A 44 0.44 5.83 -1.25
N HIS A 45 -0.16 5.70 -2.44
CA HIS A 45 0.48 6.24 -3.64
C HIS A 45 0.53 7.77 -3.58
N ARG A 46 1.66 8.34 -3.97
CA ARG A 46 1.84 9.81 -4.04
C ARG A 46 1.03 10.45 -5.15
N PHE A 47 0.78 9.70 -6.21
CA PHE A 47 0.17 10.18 -7.44
C PHE A 47 -1.09 9.38 -7.73
N ASP A 48 -2.14 10.05 -8.17
CA ASP A 48 -3.27 9.39 -8.79
C ASP A 48 -2.87 8.76 -10.15
N ARG A 49 -3.82 8.07 -10.80
CA ARG A 49 -3.54 7.38 -12.07
C ARG A 49 -3.10 8.30 -13.21
N LYS A 50 -3.58 9.55 -13.26
CA LYS A 50 -3.23 10.52 -14.30
C LYS A 50 -1.90 11.17 -13.98
N GLU A 51 -1.73 11.58 -12.72
CA GLU A 51 -0.50 12.17 -12.21
C GLU A 51 0.68 11.21 -12.35
N MET A 52 0.49 9.92 -12.05
CA MET A 52 1.56 8.94 -12.18
C MET A 52 2.04 8.81 -13.63
N LYS A 53 1.12 8.82 -14.59
CA LYS A 53 1.49 8.76 -16.02
C LYS A 53 2.29 9.98 -16.45
N LEU A 54 1.91 11.17 -15.96
CA LEU A 54 2.63 12.40 -16.22
C LEU A 54 4.03 12.34 -15.59
N ALA A 55 4.12 11.98 -14.30
CA ALA A 55 5.38 11.88 -13.58
C ALA A 55 6.34 10.84 -14.20
N MET A 56 5.82 9.70 -14.66
CA MET A 56 6.62 8.71 -15.40
C MET A 56 7.18 9.26 -16.70
N GLU A 57 6.39 10.02 -17.47
CA GLU A 57 6.83 10.62 -18.72
C GLU A 57 7.86 11.74 -18.47
N GLU A 58 7.62 12.60 -17.48
CA GLU A 58 8.57 13.64 -17.07
C GLU A 58 9.90 13.04 -16.61
N ALA A 59 9.87 11.99 -15.78
CA ALA A 59 11.04 11.25 -15.36
C ALA A 59 11.80 10.67 -16.56
N ARG A 60 11.07 10.07 -17.51
CA ARG A 60 11.65 9.52 -18.74
C ARG A 60 12.34 10.59 -19.58
N GLN A 61 11.73 11.76 -19.75
CA GLN A 61 12.31 12.89 -20.49
C GLN A 61 13.55 13.48 -19.79
N ALA A 62 13.57 13.44 -18.45
CA ALA A 62 14.73 13.79 -17.65
C ALA A 62 15.83 12.70 -17.64
N GLY A 63 15.64 11.59 -18.37
CA GLY A 63 16.60 10.49 -18.49
C GLY A 63 16.46 9.39 -17.44
N ASN A 64 15.48 9.46 -16.54
CA ASN A 64 15.19 8.42 -15.55
C ASN A 64 14.19 7.39 -16.10
N GLN A 65 14.68 6.19 -16.42
CA GLN A 65 13.85 5.08 -16.92
C GLN A 65 13.34 4.14 -15.80
N HIS A 66 13.63 4.44 -14.54
CA HIS A 66 13.36 3.55 -13.40
C HIS A 66 12.19 4.01 -12.51
N PHE A 67 11.66 5.22 -12.73
CA PHE A 67 10.53 5.74 -11.97
C PHE A 67 9.29 4.85 -12.17
N SER A 68 8.75 4.32 -11.07
CA SER A 68 7.63 3.37 -11.08
C SER A 68 6.90 3.33 -9.75
N HIS A 69 5.74 2.67 -9.71
CA HIS A 69 4.97 2.48 -8.47
C HIS A 69 5.74 1.71 -7.38
N PHE A 70 6.80 0.99 -7.74
CA PHE A 70 7.64 0.27 -6.78
C PHE A 70 8.70 1.15 -6.12
N GLY A 71 8.98 2.33 -6.68
CA GLY A 71 9.95 3.27 -6.13
C GLY A 71 9.39 4.04 -4.93
N PRO A 72 10.22 4.34 -3.91
CA PRO A 72 9.78 5.13 -2.75
C PRO A 72 9.27 6.53 -3.15
N GLU A 73 9.76 7.10 -4.24
CA GLU A 73 9.36 8.40 -4.76
C GLU A 73 7.90 8.46 -5.22
N ALA A 74 7.33 7.33 -5.66
CA ALA A 74 5.93 7.23 -6.06
C ALA A 74 4.99 6.94 -4.88
N ASN A 75 5.49 6.93 -3.64
CA ASN A 75 4.76 6.53 -2.44
C ASN A 75 4.92 7.55 -1.29
N LEU A 76 3.93 7.56 -0.41
CA LEU A 76 3.84 8.37 0.82
C LEU A 76 4.31 7.51 2.02
N LEU A 77 5.59 7.13 2.00
CA LEU A 77 6.15 6.17 2.97
C LEU A 77 6.22 6.74 4.39
N ASP A 78 6.42 8.04 4.55
CA ASP A 78 6.46 8.69 5.87
C ASP A 78 5.07 8.73 6.50
N GLU A 79 4.04 8.99 5.70
CA GLU A 79 2.64 8.94 6.11
C GLU A 79 2.21 7.52 6.47
N LEU A 80 2.64 6.51 5.69
CA LEU A 80 2.43 5.10 6.01
C LEU A 80 3.13 4.71 7.32
N ALA A 81 4.37 5.18 7.52
CA ALA A 81 5.08 4.97 8.78
C ALA A 81 4.39 5.68 9.95
N GLY A 82 3.78 6.86 9.71
CA GLY A 82 2.95 7.59 10.66
C GLY A 82 1.71 6.81 11.09
N LEU A 83 1.04 6.14 10.16
CA LEU A 83 -0.11 5.27 10.45
C LEU A 83 0.25 4.11 11.39
N PHE A 84 1.49 3.60 11.33
CA PHE A 84 1.90 2.41 12.08
C PHE A 84 2.32 2.68 13.53
N ARG A 85 2.39 3.95 13.93
CA ARG A 85 2.85 4.37 15.27
C ARG A 85 1.71 4.26 16.28
#